data_AF-A0A920KK21-F1
#
_entry.id   AF-A0A920KK21-F1
#
_cell.length_a   1.000
_cell.length_b   1.000
_cell.length_c   1.000
_cell.angle_alpha   90.00
_cell.angle_beta   90.00
_cell.angle_gamma   90.00
#
_symmetry.space_group_name_H-M   'P 1'
#
loop_
_entity.id
_entity.type
_entity.pdbx_description
1 polymer ?
#
loop_
_entity_poly.entity_id
_entity_poly.type
_entity_poly.pdbx_seq_one_letter_code
_entity_poly.pdbx_strand_id
1 'polypeptide(L)'
;MTDFLIRPSVNNKSLFKYKNSIDENGKKTIIPIIEERPLTLYLNNQEIVTMMTIGDYPEYLALGYLYNQGMLSDINKVKKIEYHKDLRTIVVRTTDKTNYEKKLKKKVNTSGCAQGTVFGDLYNEIEEIVLNKNIKVTHQELIELSKKINLEPSLYLKVGAIHGCVLCEGNKPLYYFEDVGRHNAVDKIAGLILKKKY
;
A
#
# COMPACT_ATOMS: atom_id res chain seq x y z
N MET A 1 13.32 -20.17 10.24
CA MET A 1 11.95 -19.65 10.40
C MET A 1 12.00 -18.17 10.09
N THR A 2 11.11 -17.67 9.23
CA THR A 2 11.19 -16.28 8.76
C THR A 2 10.63 -15.31 9.80
N ASP A 3 11.30 -14.17 9.99
CA ASP A 3 11.02 -13.16 11.03
C ASP A 3 9.71 -12.37 10.80
N PHE A 4 9.05 -12.58 9.66
CA PHE A 4 7.88 -11.81 9.24
C PHE A 4 6.60 -12.22 9.98
N LEU A 5 5.92 -11.21 10.53
CA LEU A 5 4.56 -11.32 11.08
C LEU A 5 3.50 -11.28 9.96
N ILE A 6 3.73 -10.49 8.91
CA ILE A 6 2.98 -10.54 7.65
C ILE A 6 3.99 -10.69 6.51
N ARG A 7 3.72 -11.64 5.62
CA ARG A 7 4.57 -11.96 4.47
C ARG A 7 3.77 -12.05 3.17
N PRO A 8 4.44 -11.92 2.01
CA PRO A 8 3.85 -12.18 0.71
C PRO A 8 3.08 -13.50 0.60
N SER A 9 1.92 -13.45 -0.03
CA SER A 9 1.07 -14.62 -0.26
C SER A 9 1.35 -15.27 -1.62
N VAL A 10 2.56 -15.82 -1.80
CA VAL A 10 3.09 -16.34 -3.07
C VAL A 10 2.21 -17.44 -3.71
N ASN A 11 1.51 -18.21 -2.89
CA ASN A 11 0.64 -19.31 -3.33
C ASN A 11 -0.83 -18.92 -3.45
N ASN A 12 -1.19 -17.67 -3.15
CA ASN A 12 -2.55 -17.21 -3.31
C ASN A 12 -2.86 -16.98 -4.80
N LYS A 13 -3.50 -17.98 -5.42
CA LYS A 13 -3.91 -17.95 -6.83
C LYS A 13 -4.96 -16.87 -7.13
N SER A 14 -5.52 -16.19 -6.12
CA SER A 14 -6.37 -15.03 -6.35
C SER A 14 -5.58 -13.76 -6.66
N LEU A 15 -4.24 -13.74 -6.61
CA LEU A 15 -3.44 -12.52 -6.82
C LEU A 15 -2.76 -12.48 -8.20
N PHE A 16 -2.78 -13.59 -8.92
CA PHE A 16 -2.19 -13.72 -10.25
C PHE A 16 -2.96 -14.76 -11.06
N LYS A 17 -2.82 -14.70 -12.39
CA LYS A 17 -3.40 -15.67 -13.31
C LYS A 17 -2.36 -16.15 -14.31
N TYR A 18 -2.55 -17.34 -14.84
CA TYR A 18 -1.71 -17.85 -15.91
C TYR A 18 -2.22 -17.37 -17.27
N LYS A 19 -1.32 -16.91 -18.13
CA LYS A 19 -1.64 -16.46 -19.50
C LYS A 19 -0.71 -17.15 -20.50
N ASN A 20 -1.30 -17.58 -21.62
CA ASN A 20 -0.53 -18.06 -22.76
C ASN A 20 0.35 -16.93 -23.29
N SER A 21 1.63 -17.24 -23.52
CA SER A 21 2.64 -16.31 -24.04
C SER A 21 3.53 -17.01 -25.06
N ILE A 22 4.40 -16.23 -25.70
CA ILE A 22 5.42 -16.70 -26.62
C ILE A 22 6.75 -16.13 -26.14
N ASP A 23 7.78 -16.98 -26.04
CA ASP A 23 9.13 -16.56 -25.65
C ASP A 23 9.93 -15.95 -26.82
N GLU A 24 11.16 -15.51 -26.56
CA GLU A 24 12.04 -14.90 -27.56
C GLU A 24 12.40 -15.83 -28.72
N ASN A 25 12.21 -17.15 -28.56
CA ASN A 25 12.47 -18.16 -29.59
C ASN A 25 11.20 -18.58 -30.35
N GLY A 26 10.06 -17.93 -30.09
CA GLY A 26 8.79 -18.24 -30.74
C GLY A 26 8.05 -19.45 -30.15
N LYS A 27 8.52 -20.00 -29.02
CA LYS A 27 7.88 -21.16 -28.39
C LYS A 27 6.72 -20.73 -27.49
N LYS A 28 5.59 -21.43 -27.62
CA LYS A 28 4.42 -21.22 -26.76
C LYS A 28 4.74 -21.63 -25.33
N THR A 29 4.41 -20.77 -24.38
CA THR A 29 4.59 -20.99 -22.96
C THR A 29 3.38 -20.46 -22.17
N ILE A 30 3.33 -20.74 -20.87
CA ILE A 30 2.32 -20.22 -19.96
C ILE A 30 3.05 -19.54 -18.81
N ILE A 31 2.84 -18.23 -18.66
CA ILE A 31 3.49 -17.45 -17.60
C ILE A 31 2.44 -16.94 -16.60
N PRO A 32 2.78 -16.87 -15.31
CA PRO A 32 1.93 -16.22 -14.34
C PRO A 32 2.08 -14.69 -14.47
N ILE A 33 0.96 -13.98 -14.44
CA ILE A 33 0.90 -12.51 -14.50
C ILE A 33 0.04 -11.98 -13.35
N ILE A 34 0.42 -10.83 -12.80
CA ILE A 34 -0.36 -10.16 -11.76
C ILE A 34 -1.73 -9.79 -12.30
N GLU A 35 -2.74 -9.94 -11.45
CA GLU A 35 -4.08 -9.47 -11.72
C GLU A 35 -4.31 -8.13 -11.02
N GLU A 36 -4.20 -7.06 -11.80
CA GLU A 36 -4.51 -5.72 -11.33
C GLU A 36 -6.03 -5.50 -11.23
N ARG A 37 -6.49 -5.00 -10.09
CA ARG A 37 -7.91 -4.80 -9.77
C ARG A 37 -8.17 -3.39 -9.24
N PRO A 38 -9.20 -2.69 -9.76
CA PRO A 38 -9.62 -1.42 -9.19
C PRO A 38 -10.19 -1.63 -7.78
N LEU A 39 -9.92 -0.70 -6.87
CA LEU A 39 -10.51 -0.58 -5.54
C LEU A 39 -10.94 0.87 -5.35
N THR A 40 -12.26 1.10 -5.32
CA THR A 40 -12.82 2.44 -5.07
C THR A 40 -12.91 2.69 -3.58
N LEU A 41 -12.27 3.77 -3.11
CA LEU A 41 -12.25 4.19 -1.72
C LEU A 41 -13.24 5.33 -1.49
N TYR A 42 -14.14 5.11 -0.53
CA TYR A 42 -15.05 6.11 0.00
C TYR A 42 -14.65 6.51 1.42
N LEU A 43 -14.71 7.81 1.71
CA LEU A 43 -14.69 8.35 3.06
C LEU A 43 -16.08 8.90 3.36
N ASN A 44 -16.76 8.31 4.34
CA ASN A 44 -18.17 8.54 4.63
C ASN A 44 -19.06 8.26 3.41
N ASN A 45 -19.56 9.31 2.75
CA ASN A 45 -20.45 9.20 1.59
C ASN A 45 -19.80 9.76 0.32
N GLN A 46 -18.49 10.01 0.35
CA GLN A 46 -17.78 10.63 -0.76
C GLN A 46 -16.74 9.68 -1.35
N GLU A 47 -16.77 9.52 -2.67
CA GLU A 47 -15.72 8.85 -3.42
C GLU A 47 -14.46 9.71 -3.41
N ILE A 48 -13.34 9.12 -2.98
CA ILE A 48 -12.05 9.79 -2.86
C ILE A 48 -11.18 9.47 -4.08
N VAL A 49 -11.01 8.18 -4.35
CA VAL A 49 -10.13 7.66 -5.39
C VAL A 49 -10.50 6.23 -5.77
N THR A 50 -10.18 5.83 -6.99
CA THR A 50 -10.10 4.42 -7.40
C THR A 50 -8.64 4.06 -7.65
N MET A 51 -8.09 3.20 -6.79
CA MET A 51 -6.71 2.71 -6.91
C MET A 51 -6.68 1.41 -7.70
N MET A 52 -5.67 1.21 -8.53
CA MET A 52 -5.38 -0.10 -9.09
C MET A 52 -4.46 -0.86 -8.13
N THR A 53 -4.83 -2.08 -7.76
CA THR A 53 -4.22 -2.83 -6.65
C THR A 53 -4.09 -4.32 -7.00
N ILE A 54 -3.35 -5.10 -6.20
CA ILE A 54 -3.39 -6.57 -6.30
C ILE A 54 -4.62 -7.19 -5.60
N GLY A 55 -5.43 -6.38 -4.91
CA GLY A 55 -6.66 -6.78 -4.26
C GLY A 55 -6.50 -7.48 -2.90
N ASP A 56 -5.31 -7.44 -2.29
CA ASP A 56 -5.09 -7.87 -0.91
C ASP A 56 -5.09 -6.68 0.06
N TYR A 57 -5.37 -6.98 1.34
CA TYR A 57 -5.38 -6.03 2.45
C TYR A 57 -6.08 -4.67 2.16
N PRO A 58 -7.32 -4.67 1.61
CA PRO A 58 -7.98 -3.42 1.20
C PRO A 58 -8.19 -2.46 2.36
N GLU A 59 -8.42 -2.97 3.58
CA GLU A 59 -8.54 -2.14 4.78
C GLU A 59 -7.26 -1.36 5.12
N TYR A 60 -6.10 -2.01 5.05
CA TYR A 60 -4.82 -1.34 5.33
C TYR A 60 -4.52 -0.29 4.26
N LEU A 61 -4.75 -0.63 2.99
CA LEU A 61 -4.59 0.31 1.89
C LEU A 61 -5.49 1.53 2.07
N ALA A 62 -6.78 1.33 2.39
CA ALA A 62 -7.73 2.42 2.61
C ALA A 62 -7.31 3.35 3.76
N LEU A 63 -6.97 2.78 4.92
CA LEU A 63 -6.57 3.57 6.08
C LEU A 63 -5.28 4.34 5.83
N GLY A 64 -4.27 3.70 5.24
CA GLY A 64 -2.99 4.33 4.96
C GLY A 64 -3.08 5.41 3.91
N TYR A 65 -3.85 5.19 2.84
CA TYR A 65 -4.12 6.22 1.84
C TYR A 65 -4.73 7.45 2.51
N LEU A 66 -5.82 7.28 3.28
CA LEU A 66 -6.47 8.41 3.95
C LEU A 66 -5.53 9.15 4.90
N TYR A 67 -4.68 8.43 5.63
CA TYR A 67 -3.70 9.03 6.53
C TYR A 67 -2.61 9.81 5.80
N ASN A 68 -1.98 9.19 4.80
CA ASN A 68 -0.92 9.82 4.02
C ASN A 68 -1.43 11.01 3.18
N GLN A 69 -2.73 11.08 2.90
CA GLN A 69 -3.38 12.25 2.28
C GLN A 69 -3.87 13.30 3.29
N GLY A 70 -3.62 13.14 4.59
CA GLY A 70 -4.10 14.05 5.64
C GLY A 70 -5.63 14.06 5.81
N MET A 71 -6.30 13.02 5.30
CA MET A 71 -7.76 12.87 5.36
C MET A 71 -8.23 12.15 6.63
N LEU A 72 -7.32 11.46 7.31
CA LEU A 72 -7.57 10.75 8.57
C LEU A 72 -6.33 10.85 9.43
N SER A 73 -6.33 11.67 10.48
CA SER A 73 -5.20 11.79 11.41
C SER A 73 -5.34 10.92 12.66
N ASP A 74 -6.57 10.59 13.07
CA ASP A 74 -6.85 9.81 14.28
C ASP A 74 -7.73 8.59 13.95
N ILE A 75 -7.16 7.40 14.14
CA ILE A 75 -7.86 6.12 13.93
C ILE A 75 -9.08 5.95 14.84
N ASN A 76 -9.11 6.59 16.01
CA ASN A 76 -10.25 6.49 16.94
C ASN A 76 -11.51 7.18 16.37
N LYS A 77 -11.36 8.05 15.37
CA LYS A 77 -12.50 8.62 14.64
C LYS A 77 -13.15 7.63 13.69
N VAL A 78 -12.49 6.53 13.32
CA VAL A 78 -13.05 5.51 12.43
C VAL A 78 -14.06 4.66 13.19
N LYS A 79 -15.34 4.75 12.79
CA LYS A 79 -16.44 3.95 13.33
C LYS A 79 -16.53 2.57 12.68
N LYS A 80 -16.32 2.52 11.36
CA LYS A 80 -16.56 1.31 10.57
C LYS A 80 -15.72 1.34 9.30
N ILE A 81 -15.26 0.17 8.88
CA ILE A 81 -14.65 -0.07 7.58
C ILE A 81 -15.44 -1.20 6.92
N GLU A 82 -15.93 -0.96 5.70
CA GLU A 82 -16.80 -1.87 4.98
C GLU A 82 -16.19 -2.18 3.63
N TYR A 83 -15.72 -3.40 3.41
CA TYR A 83 -15.24 -3.85 2.12
C TYR A 83 -16.31 -4.66 1.38
N HIS A 84 -16.79 -4.10 0.27
CA HIS A 84 -17.73 -4.72 -0.64
C HIS A 84 -16.96 -5.33 -1.81
N LYS A 85 -16.60 -6.62 -1.68
CA LYS A 85 -15.78 -7.34 -2.67
C LYS A 85 -16.36 -7.32 -4.08
N ASP A 86 -17.67 -7.53 -4.22
CA ASP A 86 -18.34 -7.60 -5.52
C ASP A 86 -18.36 -6.24 -6.24
N LEU A 87 -18.52 -5.16 -5.47
CA LEU A 87 -18.48 -3.79 -5.95
C LEU A 87 -17.06 -3.22 -6.04
N ARG A 88 -16.05 -4.00 -5.61
CA ARG A 88 -14.65 -3.57 -5.46
C ARG A 88 -14.54 -2.21 -4.78
N THR A 89 -15.33 -2.03 -3.73
CA THR A 89 -15.49 -0.75 -3.05
C THR A 89 -15.17 -0.94 -1.58
N ILE A 90 -14.44 0.00 -0.99
CA ILE A 90 -14.21 0.07 0.44
C ILE A 90 -14.68 1.42 0.99
N VAL A 91 -15.46 1.38 2.06
CA VAL A 91 -16.03 2.56 2.71
C VAL A 91 -15.45 2.68 4.11
N VAL A 92 -14.78 3.80 4.40
CA VAL A 92 -14.32 4.16 5.75
C VAL A 92 -15.29 5.20 6.31
N ARG A 93 -15.95 4.89 7.43
CA ARG A 93 -16.92 5.78 8.09
C ARG A 93 -16.31 6.38 9.35
N THR A 94 -16.39 7.69 9.49
CA THR A 94 -15.85 8.44 10.63
C THR A 94 -16.95 9.03 11.54
N THR A 95 -16.57 9.51 12.72
CA THR A 95 -17.47 10.26 13.63
C THR A 95 -17.91 11.60 13.06
N ASP A 96 -16.98 12.30 12.42
CA ASP A 96 -17.15 13.68 11.98
C ASP A 96 -17.53 13.74 10.49
N LYS A 97 -18.31 14.76 10.10
CA LYS A 97 -18.45 15.11 8.68
C LYS A 97 -17.13 15.69 8.19
N THR A 98 -16.52 15.02 7.23
CA THR A 98 -15.23 15.40 6.67
C THR A 98 -15.39 16.50 5.62
N ASN A 99 -14.74 17.65 5.78
CA ASN A 99 -14.86 18.81 4.88
C ASN A 99 -13.94 18.71 3.62
N TYR A 100 -13.55 17.50 3.22
CA TYR A 100 -12.60 17.30 2.12
C TYR A 100 -13.20 17.61 0.73
N GLU A 101 -14.52 17.81 0.63
CA GLU A 101 -15.21 18.33 -0.56
C GLU A 101 -14.59 19.65 -1.08
N LYS A 102 -14.12 20.53 -0.18
CA LYS A 102 -13.47 21.80 -0.58
C LYS A 102 -12.00 21.64 -0.98
N LYS A 103 -11.25 20.73 -0.33
CA LYS A 103 -9.84 20.42 -0.68
C LYS A 103 -9.75 19.65 -2.01
N LEU A 104 -10.68 18.73 -2.29
CA LEU A 104 -10.74 17.95 -3.54
C LEU A 104 -11.04 18.79 -4.80
N LYS A 105 -11.59 20.00 -4.65
CA LYS A 105 -11.79 20.95 -5.75
C LYS A 105 -10.50 21.66 -6.21
N LYS A 106 -9.44 21.66 -5.39
CA LYS A 106 -8.12 22.22 -5.71
C LYS A 106 -7.14 21.14 -6.21
N LYS A 107 -7.64 20.14 -6.94
CA LYS A 107 -6.79 19.10 -7.55
C LYS A 107 -5.90 19.73 -8.62
N VAL A 108 -4.58 19.75 -8.37
CA VAL A 108 -3.59 19.93 -9.43
C VAL A 108 -3.27 18.55 -10.00
N ASN A 109 -3.71 18.29 -11.22
CA ASN A 109 -3.42 17.04 -11.91
C ASN A 109 -1.97 17.10 -12.42
N THR A 110 -1.08 16.30 -11.82
CA THR A 110 0.29 16.12 -12.30
C THR A 110 0.31 15.05 -13.40
N SER A 111 1.17 15.21 -14.41
CA SER A 111 1.18 14.38 -15.63
C SER A 111 1.82 12.99 -15.47
N GLY A 112 2.01 12.51 -14.24
CA GLY A 112 2.48 11.14 -13.98
C GLY A 112 1.29 10.18 -13.83
N CYS A 113 1.50 8.87 -14.06
CA CYS A 113 0.47 7.83 -13.79
C CYS A 113 -0.03 7.79 -12.32
N ALA A 114 0.60 8.54 -11.43
CA ALA A 114 0.07 8.81 -10.11
C ALA A 114 -0.91 9.98 -10.22
N GLN A 115 -2.14 9.78 -9.75
CA GLN A 115 -2.89 10.86 -9.09
C GLN A 115 -2.10 11.32 -7.85
N GLY A 116 -0.92 11.90 -8.06
CA GLY A 116 -0.13 12.60 -7.07
C GLY A 116 -0.84 13.90 -6.76
N THR A 117 -1.98 13.79 -6.08
CA THR A 117 -2.65 14.94 -5.49
C THR A 117 -1.85 15.28 -4.25
N VAL A 118 -0.76 16.02 -4.41
CA VAL A 118 -0.10 16.63 -3.26
C VAL A 118 -1.08 17.68 -2.74
N PHE A 119 -1.86 17.30 -1.72
CA PHE A 119 -2.76 18.24 -1.08
C PHE A 119 -1.92 19.29 -0.37
N GLY A 120 -2.28 20.57 -0.58
CA GLY A 120 -1.59 21.72 0.00
C GLY A 120 -1.49 21.63 1.51
N ASP A 121 -0.35 22.14 2.00
CA ASP A 121 0.23 22.14 3.36
C ASP A 121 1.27 21.04 3.67
N LEU A 122 1.49 20.06 2.77
CA LEU A 122 2.46 18.98 2.99
C LEU A 122 3.90 19.46 3.30
N TYR A 123 4.34 20.56 2.66
CA TYR A 123 5.65 21.15 2.93
C TYR A 123 5.76 21.71 4.35
N ASN A 124 4.70 22.37 4.84
CA ASN A 124 4.66 22.89 6.21
C ASN A 124 4.63 21.73 7.22
N GLU A 125 3.86 20.67 6.94
CA GLU A 125 3.82 19.48 7.78
C GLU A 125 5.19 18.79 7.87
N ILE A 126 5.92 18.69 6.75
CA ILE A 126 7.28 18.09 6.74
C ILE A 126 8.25 18.90 7.60
N GLU A 127 8.16 20.23 7.61
CA GLU A 127 9.01 21.09 8.45
C GLU A 127 8.78 20.86 9.96
N GLU A 128 7.57 20.44 10.35
CA GLU A 128 7.21 20.15 11.75
C GLU A 128 7.63 18.74 12.21
N ILE A 129 8.01 17.84 11.28
CA ILE A 129 8.36 16.45 11.62
C ILE A 129 9.69 16.40 12.38
N VAL A 130 9.63 15.96 13.65
CA VAL A 130 10.80 15.64 14.45
C VAL A 130 11.04 14.14 14.45
N LEU A 131 12.08 13.70 13.74
CA LEU A 131 12.50 12.30 13.74
C LEU A 131 13.15 11.91 15.08
N ASN A 132 12.89 10.68 15.53
CA ASN A 132 13.51 10.14 16.73
C ASN A 132 15.02 9.93 16.51
N LYS A 133 15.84 10.78 17.11
CA LYS A 133 17.32 10.76 17.02
C LYS A 133 17.95 9.49 17.60
N ASN A 134 17.21 8.69 18.36
CA ASN A 134 17.69 7.43 18.91
C ASN A 134 17.59 6.26 17.93
N ILE A 135 16.83 6.41 16.82
CA ILE A 135 16.78 5.41 15.77
C ILE A 135 18.09 5.45 15.01
N LYS A 136 18.86 4.37 15.10
CA LYS A 136 20.11 4.17 14.38
C LYS A 136 20.03 2.88 13.59
N VAL A 137 20.55 2.90 12.38
CA VAL A 137 20.71 1.70 11.54
C VAL A 137 22.15 1.68 11.06
N THR A 138 22.82 0.55 11.28
CA THR A 138 24.19 0.33 10.82
C THR A 138 24.21 -0.14 9.37
N HIS A 139 25.34 0.06 8.70
CA HIS A 139 25.53 -0.44 7.33
C HIS A 139 25.35 -1.97 7.23
N GLN A 140 25.84 -2.71 8.23
CA GLN A 140 25.69 -4.16 8.31
C GLN A 140 24.21 -4.57 8.40
N GLU A 141 23.44 -3.89 9.25
CA GLU A 141 22.00 -4.15 9.37
C GLU A 141 21.25 -3.90 8.06
N LEU A 142 21.61 -2.85 7.30
CA LEU A 142 21.02 -2.59 5.99
C LEU A 142 21.31 -3.69 4.98
N ILE A 143 22.56 -4.18 4.93
CA ILE A 143 22.94 -5.29 4.04
C ILE A 143 22.18 -6.55 4.41
N GLU A 144 22.11 -6.89 5.69
CA GLU A 144 21.41 -8.07 6.18
C GLU A 144 19.91 -7.99 5.93
N LEU A 145 19.31 -6.84 6.19
CA LEU A 145 17.91 -6.58 5.89
C LEU A 145 17.61 -6.73 4.40
N SER A 146 18.42 -6.13 3.54
CA SER A 146 18.29 -6.24 2.08
C SER A 146 18.37 -7.70 1.62
N LYS A 147 19.31 -8.49 2.16
CA LYS A 147 19.40 -9.92 1.87
C LYS A 147 18.15 -10.67 2.32
N LYS A 148 17.65 -10.42 3.54
CA LYS A 148 16.43 -11.06 4.06
C LYS A 148 15.22 -10.75 3.17
N ILE A 149 15.05 -9.51 2.72
CA ILE A 149 13.94 -9.09 1.86
C ILE A 149 14.04 -9.76 0.48
N ASN A 150 15.23 -9.72 -0.15
CA ASN A 150 15.42 -10.26 -1.50
C ASN A 150 15.33 -11.79 -1.58
N LEU A 151 15.58 -12.49 -0.47
CA LEU A 151 15.50 -13.95 -0.39
C LEU A 151 14.13 -14.44 0.12
N GLU A 152 13.27 -13.57 0.62
CA GLU A 152 11.93 -13.96 1.05
C GLU A 152 11.09 -14.34 -0.18
N PRO A 153 10.44 -15.53 -0.19
CA PRO A 153 9.51 -15.88 -1.24
C PRO A 153 8.43 -14.81 -1.39
N SER A 154 8.31 -14.23 -2.58
CA SER A 154 7.44 -13.09 -2.84
C SER A 154 6.68 -13.22 -4.15
N LEU A 155 5.59 -12.46 -4.33
CA LEU A 155 4.94 -12.39 -5.63
C LEU A 155 5.89 -11.73 -6.64
N TYR A 156 6.72 -10.76 -6.22
CA TYR A 156 7.70 -10.14 -7.11
C TYR A 156 8.62 -11.18 -7.76
N LEU A 157 9.17 -12.10 -6.98
CA LEU A 157 10.05 -13.17 -7.50
C LEU A 157 9.30 -14.18 -8.38
N LYS A 158 7.98 -14.31 -8.22
CA LYS A 158 7.17 -15.29 -8.95
C LYS A 158 6.58 -14.76 -10.25
N VAL A 159 6.08 -13.52 -10.23
CA VAL A 159 5.29 -12.92 -11.32
C VAL A 159 5.82 -11.58 -11.81
N GLY A 160 6.73 -10.95 -11.07
CA GLY A 160 7.25 -9.62 -11.40
C GLY A 160 6.18 -8.52 -11.34
N ALA A 161 6.50 -7.36 -11.92
CA ALA A 161 5.59 -6.22 -12.14
C ALA A 161 4.86 -5.68 -10.90
N ILE A 162 5.46 -5.82 -9.71
CA ILE A 162 4.95 -5.27 -8.45
C ILE A 162 6.10 -4.69 -7.62
N HIS A 163 5.72 -3.90 -6.63
CA HIS A 163 6.62 -3.31 -5.65
C HIS A 163 6.39 -3.93 -4.27
N GLY A 164 7.46 -4.03 -3.49
CA GLY A 164 7.44 -4.42 -2.10
C GLY A 164 7.72 -3.25 -1.16
N CYS A 165 7.05 -3.21 -0.01
CA CYS A 165 7.39 -2.33 1.09
C CYS A 165 7.49 -3.14 2.39
N VAL A 166 8.53 -2.89 3.17
CA VAL A 166 8.84 -3.65 4.39
C VAL A 166 9.00 -2.70 5.57
N LEU A 167 8.26 -2.96 6.65
CA LEU A 167 8.50 -2.35 7.96
C LEU A 167 9.43 -3.27 8.76
N CYS A 168 10.48 -2.70 9.33
CA CYS A 168 11.53 -3.42 10.05
C CYS A 168 11.91 -2.72 11.36
N GLU A 169 12.50 -3.48 12.27
CA GLU A 169 13.16 -3.00 13.47
C GLU A 169 14.64 -3.42 13.39
N GLY A 170 15.54 -2.46 13.16
CA GLY A 170 16.93 -2.77 12.78
C GLY A 170 17.00 -3.65 11.52
N ASN A 171 17.73 -4.77 11.60
CA ASN A 171 17.80 -5.78 10.53
C ASN A 171 16.67 -6.83 10.55
N LYS A 172 15.66 -6.67 11.42
CA LYS A 172 14.56 -7.61 11.58
C LYS A 172 13.36 -7.14 10.78
N PRO A 173 13.02 -7.78 9.66
CA PRO A 173 11.85 -7.41 8.91
C PRO A 173 10.59 -7.95 9.62
N LEU A 174 9.57 -7.11 9.77
CA LEU A 174 8.36 -7.42 10.54
C LEU A 174 7.14 -7.62 9.64
N TYR A 175 6.93 -6.73 8.67
CA TYR A 175 5.76 -6.77 7.79
C TYR A 175 6.17 -6.46 6.38
N TYR A 176 5.74 -7.29 5.43
CA TYR A 176 6.05 -7.13 4.01
C TYR A 176 4.74 -7.16 3.22
N PHE A 177 4.39 -6.01 2.65
CA PHE A 177 3.30 -5.87 1.70
C PHE A 177 3.81 -5.68 0.28
N GLU A 178 3.05 -6.19 -0.68
CA GLU A 178 3.29 -6.01 -2.10
C GLU A 178 2.08 -5.34 -2.75
N ASP A 179 2.31 -4.62 -3.85
CA ASP A 179 1.24 -4.10 -4.71
C ASP A 179 1.79 -3.72 -6.10
N VAL A 180 0.91 -3.56 -7.10
CA VAL A 180 1.29 -3.00 -8.41
C VAL A 180 1.81 -1.57 -8.28
N GLY A 181 1.24 -0.79 -7.35
CA GLY A 181 1.66 0.57 -7.06
C GLY A 181 2.59 0.63 -5.86
N ARG A 182 3.79 1.19 -6.02
CA ARG A 182 4.70 1.42 -4.87
C ARG A 182 4.05 2.23 -3.74
N HIS A 183 3.20 3.20 -4.08
CA HIS A 183 2.48 4.01 -3.11
C HIS A 183 1.48 3.15 -2.31
N ASN A 184 0.75 2.26 -2.99
CA ASN A 184 -0.17 1.34 -2.32
C ASN A 184 0.56 0.41 -1.34
N ALA A 185 1.77 -0.06 -1.68
CA ALA A 185 2.57 -0.88 -0.78
C ALA A 185 2.97 -0.11 0.50
N VAL A 186 3.34 1.18 0.36
CA VAL A 186 3.62 2.07 1.49
C VAL A 186 2.35 2.38 2.29
N ASP A 187 1.23 2.66 1.62
CA ASP A 187 -0.06 2.93 2.27
C ASP A 187 -0.52 1.72 3.10
N LYS A 188 -0.34 0.49 2.63
CA LYS A 188 -0.65 -0.71 3.43
C LYS A 188 0.16 -0.75 4.74
N ILE A 189 1.44 -0.35 4.72
CA ILE A 189 2.24 -0.23 5.95
C ILE A 189 1.67 0.86 6.86
N ALA A 190 1.36 2.04 6.33
CA ALA A 190 0.77 3.13 7.13
C ALA A 190 -0.56 2.72 7.78
N GLY A 191 -1.47 2.09 7.02
CA GLY A 191 -2.74 1.59 7.54
C GLY A 191 -2.59 0.48 8.57
N LEU A 192 -1.59 -0.40 8.40
CA LEU A 192 -1.23 -1.39 9.41
C LEU A 192 -0.78 -0.72 10.72
N ILE A 193 0.11 0.27 10.64
CA ILE A 193 0.64 1.01 11.79
C ILE A 193 -0.52 1.67 12.56
N LEU A 194 -1.40 2.38 11.85
CA LEU A 194 -2.59 3.03 12.43
C LEU A 194 -3.50 2.03 13.14
N LYS A 195 -3.76 0.87 12.52
CA LYS A 195 -4.63 -0.14 13.11
C LYS A 195 -4.00 -0.80 14.34
N LYS A 196 -2.68 -0.92 14.38
CA LYS A 196 -1.94 -1.54 15.50
C LYS A 196 -1.67 -0.58 16.67
N LYS A 197 -1.92 0.73 16.53
CA LYS A 197 -1.62 1.76 17.53
C LYS A 197 -0.16 1.72 18.02
N TYR A 198 0.79 1.64 17.08
CA TYR A 198 2.20 1.81 17.40
C TYR A 198 2.51 3.23 17.88
#